data_AF-A0A2Z4EM97-F1
#
_entry.id   AF-A0A2Z4EM97-F1
#
_cell.length_a   1.000
_cell.length_b   1.000
_cell.length_c   1.000
_cell.angle_alpha   90.00
_cell.angle_beta   90.00
_cell.angle_gamma   90.00
#
_symmetry.space_group_name_H-M   'P 1'
#
loop_
_entity.id
_entity.type
_entity.pdbx_description
1 polymer ?
#
loop_
_entity_poly.entity_id
_entity_poly.type
_entity_poly.pdbx_seq_one_letter_code
_entity_poly.pdbx_strand_id
1 'polypeptide(L)'
;GRIQPTNVCAGYPLGKIDTCQGDSGGPLMCKDSKKGAYVVVGITSWGVGCARAKRPGIYTATWPYLNWIASKIGSNALHMIQPATPPPPTTRPPPIRLPSSHPISAHLPWYFQPPPRPLPSRPPSAQPRPPPPPSPLPPPPPPPPPSSTTKPPQGLSFAKRLQQLIEALKGKTYSDGKNYYDMETTELPELTSTS
;
A
#
# COMPACT_ATOMS: atom_id res chain seq x y z
N GLY A 1 -19.58 15.23 -4.81
CA GLY A 1 -19.30 16.03 -3.59
C GLY A 1 -18.34 17.16 -3.92
N ARG A 2 -18.21 18.14 -3.03
CA ARG A 2 -17.17 19.18 -3.10
C ARG A 2 -15.85 18.58 -2.60
N ILE A 3 -14.76 18.78 -3.35
CA ILE A 3 -13.41 18.35 -2.92
C ILE A 3 -12.95 19.30 -1.81
N GLN A 4 -12.41 18.73 -0.74
CA GLN A 4 -11.90 19.46 0.43
C GLN A 4 -10.37 19.41 0.51
N PRO A 5 -9.73 20.31 1.28
CA PRO A 5 -8.28 20.27 1.52
C PRO A 5 -7.78 18.98 2.20
N THR A 6 -8.68 18.25 2.87
CA THR A 6 -8.41 16.94 3.48
C THR A 6 -8.55 15.78 2.49
N ASN A 7 -8.70 16.05 1.20
CA ASN A 7 -8.77 15.04 0.16
C ASN A 7 -7.52 15.02 -0.71
N VAL A 8 -7.22 13.84 -1.26
CA VAL A 8 -6.27 13.63 -2.35
C VAL A 8 -7.02 13.06 -3.54
N CYS A 9 -6.71 13.54 -4.73
CA CYS A 9 -7.24 12.98 -5.98
C CYS A 9 -6.17 12.08 -6.60
N ALA A 10 -6.54 10.88 -7.04
CA ALA A 10 -5.64 10.01 -7.80
C ALA A 10 -6.40 9.32 -8.95
N GLY A 11 -5.73 9.22 -10.09
CA GLY A 11 -6.29 8.66 -11.32
C GLY A 11 -5.70 9.34 -12.55
N TYR A 12 -6.18 8.94 -13.73
CA TYR A 12 -5.70 9.49 -15.00
C TYR A 12 -6.74 10.46 -15.60
N PRO A 13 -6.30 11.50 -16.34
CA PRO A 13 -7.22 12.40 -17.03
C PRO A 13 -8.20 11.69 -17.98
N LEU A 14 -7.76 10.58 -18.58
CA LEU A 14 -8.59 9.76 -19.48
C LEU A 14 -9.44 8.70 -18.73
N GLY A 15 -9.35 8.62 -17.41
CA GLY A 15 -9.99 7.56 -16.63
C GLY A 15 -9.28 6.21 -16.80
N LYS A 16 -10.04 5.15 -17.07
CA LYS A 16 -9.62 3.75 -17.27
C LYS A 16 -9.15 3.02 -16.01
N ILE A 17 -8.34 3.66 -15.17
CA ILE A 17 -7.81 3.09 -13.93
C ILE A 17 -8.28 3.95 -12.77
N ASP A 18 -8.97 3.32 -11.82
CA ASP A 18 -9.53 3.95 -10.63
C ASP A 18 -9.91 2.88 -9.59
N THR A 19 -10.04 3.29 -8.33
CA THR A 19 -10.72 2.49 -7.30
C THR A 19 -12.23 2.48 -7.52
N CYS A 20 -12.93 1.46 -7.03
CA CYS A 20 -14.37 1.35 -7.19
C CYS A 20 -15.07 0.85 -5.92
N GLN A 21 -16.32 0.41 -6.08
CA GLN A 21 -17.13 -0.12 -4.98
C GLN A 21 -16.45 -1.35 -4.37
N GLY A 22 -16.35 -1.36 -3.04
CA GLY A 22 -15.65 -2.40 -2.28
C GLY A 22 -14.21 -2.05 -1.89
N ASP A 23 -13.60 -1.04 -2.52
CA ASP A 23 -12.23 -0.61 -2.18
C ASP A 23 -12.19 0.46 -1.07
N SER A 24 -13.35 0.96 -0.64
CA SER A 24 -13.47 1.98 0.41
C SER A 24 -12.76 1.54 1.70
N GLY A 25 -11.93 2.42 2.26
CA GLY A 25 -11.06 2.11 3.39
C GLY A 25 -9.70 1.53 3.02
N GLY A 26 -9.49 1.14 1.76
CA GLY A 26 -8.21 0.66 1.25
C GLY A 26 -7.14 1.77 1.17
N PRO A 27 -5.84 1.40 1.15
CA PRO A 27 -4.74 2.35 1.14
C PRO A 27 -4.37 2.85 -0.26
N LEU A 28 -4.18 4.17 -0.40
CA LEU A 28 -3.44 4.79 -1.50
C LEU A 28 -1.99 4.98 -1.06
N MET A 29 -1.05 4.28 -1.70
CA MET A 29 0.37 4.29 -1.35
C MET A 29 1.23 5.03 -2.37
N CYS A 30 2.20 5.80 -1.89
CA CYS A 30 3.26 6.38 -2.71
C CYS A 30 4.63 5.93 -2.20
N LYS A 31 5.59 5.75 -3.12
CA LYS A 31 6.97 5.40 -2.77
C LYS A 31 7.73 6.68 -2.41
N ASP A 32 8.30 6.72 -1.20
CA ASP A 32 9.21 7.78 -0.77
C ASP A 32 10.49 7.72 -1.61
N SER A 33 10.81 8.80 -2.32
CA SER A 33 11.97 8.84 -3.21
C SER A 33 13.32 8.81 -2.50
N LYS A 34 13.38 9.18 -1.21
CA LYS A 34 14.60 9.22 -0.40
C LYS A 34 14.83 7.91 0.34
N LYS A 35 13.77 7.37 0.95
CA LYS A 35 13.84 6.17 1.81
C LYS A 35 13.46 4.88 1.08
N GLY A 36 12.83 4.96 -0.09
CA GLY A 36 12.37 3.81 -0.87
C GLY A 36 11.15 3.07 -0.29
N ALA A 37 10.68 3.46 0.90
CA ALA A 37 9.52 2.86 1.56
C ALA A 37 8.20 3.32 0.92
N TYR A 38 7.18 2.46 0.96
CA TYR A 38 5.82 2.86 0.61
C TYR A 38 5.12 3.49 1.81
N VAL A 39 4.46 4.61 1.58
CA VAL A 39 3.75 5.39 2.60
C VAL A 39 2.28 5.51 2.19
N VAL A 40 1.37 5.30 3.14
CA VAL A 40 -0.07 5.50 2.93
C VAL A 40 -0.37 6.99 2.96
N VAL A 41 -0.61 7.58 1.78
CA VAL A 41 -0.91 9.01 1.62
C VAL A 41 -2.40 9.30 1.61
N GLY A 42 -3.23 8.27 1.36
CA GLY A 42 -4.67 8.42 1.34
C GLY A 42 -5.42 7.13 1.67
N ILE A 43 -6.69 7.29 2.02
CA ILE A 43 -7.65 6.21 2.27
C ILE A 43 -8.77 6.33 1.23
N THR A 44 -9.06 5.26 0.49
CA THR A 44 -10.11 5.26 -0.54
C THR A 44 -11.45 5.67 0.04
N SER A 45 -12.10 6.67 -0.57
CA SER A 45 -13.33 7.25 -0.04
C SER A 45 -14.48 7.17 -1.05
N TRP A 46 -14.45 7.99 -2.10
CA TRP A 46 -15.55 8.10 -3.06
C TRP A 46 -15.07 8.54 -4.45
N GLY A 47 -15.97 8.46 -5.44
CA GLY A 47 -15.72 8.90 -6.81
C GLY A 47 -17.04 9.07 -7.56
N VAL A 48 -17.03 9.76 -8.70
CA VAL A 48 -18.22 9.90 -9.55
C VAL A 48 -18.24 8.76 -10.58
N GLY A 49 -18.83 7.63 -10.22
CA GLY A 49 -18.61 6.38 -10.94
C GLY A 49 -17.16 5.90 -10.74
N CYS A 50 -16.69 5.01 -11.62
CA CYS A 50 -15.33 4.46 -11.57
C CYS A 50 -14.68 4.59 -12.95
N ALA A 51 -13.37 4.90 -12.98
CA ALA A 51 -12.55 4.89 -14.20
C ALA A 51 -13.04 5.85 -15.30
N ARG A 52 -13.71 6.95 -14.92
CA ARG A 52 -14.25 7.92 -15.88
C ARG A 52 -13.26 9.03 -16.19
N ALA A 53 -13.25 9.47 -17.45
CA ALA A 53 -12.42 10.59 -17.88
C ALA A 53 -12.75 11.86 -17.05
N LYS A 54 -11.70 12.58 -16.63
CA LYS A 54 -11.77 13.79 -15.80
C LYS A 54 -12.48 13.60 -14.44
N ARG A 55 -12.65 12.35 -13.99
CA ARG A 55 -13.27 11.99 -12.71
C ARG A 55 -12.34 11.05 -11.95
N PRO A 56 -11.31 11.58 -11.27
CA PRO A 56 -10.42 10.76 -10.47
C PRO A 56 -11.13 10.22 -9.23
N GLY A 57 -10.61 9.14 -8.66
CA GLY A 57 -10.96 8.69 -7.33
C GLY A 57 -10.54 9.72 -6.29
N ILE A 58 -11.38 9.88 -5.27
CA ILE A 58 -11.18 10.82 -4.16
C ILE A 58 -10.88 10.01 -2.90
N TYR A 59 -9.76 10.37 -2.26
CA TYR A 59 -9.20 9.71 -1.10
C TYR A 59 -9.15 10.70 0.06
N THR A 60 -9.31 10.21 1.29
CA THR A 60 -9.04 11.00 2.50
C THR A 60 -7.53 11.09 2.68
N ALA A 61 -6.96 12.30 2.68
CA ALA A 61 -5.53 12.51 2.94
C ALA A 61 -5.19 12.03 4.35
N THR A 62 -4.12 11.27 4.54
CA THR A 62 -3.74 10.79 5.89
C THR A 62 -3.06 11.86 6.73
N TRP A 63 -2.29 12.74 6.10
CA TRP A 63 -1.47 13.77 6.77
C TRP A 63 -2.25 14.67 7.75
N PRO A 64 -3.42 15.24 7.40
CA PRO A 64 -4.17 16.10 8.32
C PRO A 64 -4.70 15.38 9.56
N TYR A 65 -4.76 14.05 9.55
CA TYR A 65 -5.36 13.24 10.61
C TYR A 65 -4.31 12.60 11.53
N LEU A 66 -3.01 12.82 11.32
CA LEU A 66 -1.95 12.18 12.13
C LEU A 66 -2.11 12.44 13.63
N ASN A 67 -2.49 13.65 14.02
CA ASN A 67 -2.75 13.98 15.43
C ASN A 67 -3.95 13.21 16.00
N TRP A 68 -5.03 13.11 15.23
CA TRP A 68 -6.21 12.34 15.62
C TRP A 68 -5.86 10.84 15.72
N ILE A 69 -5.13 10.30 14.75
CA ILE A 69 -4.66 8.90 14.78
C ILE A 69 -3.82 8.67 16.04
N ALA A 70 -2.82 9.53 16.29
CA ALA A 70 -1.97 9.45 17.47
C ALA A 70 -2.78 9.51 18.78
N SER A 71 -3.85 10.31 18.83
CA SER A 71 -4.74 10.35 20.01
C SER A 71 -5.51 9.05 20.27
N LYS A 72 -5.65 8.18 19.25
CA LYS A 72 -6.36 6.89 19.35
C LYS A 72 -5.43 5.72 19.62
N ILE A 73 -4.24 5.71 19.04
CA ILE A 73 -3.31 4.58 19.12
C ILE A 73 -2.06 4.87 19.98
N GLY A 74 -1.92 6.10 20.48
CA GLY A 74 -0.75 6.56 21.19
C GLY A 74 0.36 7.06 20.26
N SER A 75 1.06 8.12 20.68
CA SER A 75 2.14 8.75 19.89
C SER A 75 3.31 7.81 19.60
N ASN A 76 3.61 6.89 20.53
CA ASN A 76 4.69 5.92 20.37
C ASN A 76 4.41 4.94 19.21
N ALA A 77 3.15 4.50 19.07
CA ALA A 77 2.75 3.64 17.96
C ALA A 77 2.87 4.36 16.61
N LEU A 78 2.53 5.66 16.54
CA LEU A 78 2.70 6.45 15.32
C LEU A 78 4.19 6.62 14.94
N HIS A 79 5.08 6.78 15.93
CA HIS A 79 6.52 6.93 15.71
C HIS A 79 7.17 5.64 15.20
N MET A 80 6.67 4.46 15.60
CA MET A 80 7.14 3.17 15.06
C MET A 80 6.72 2.92 13.60
N ILE A 81 5.72 3.64 13.09
CA ILE A 81 5.24 3.54 11.71
C ILE A 81 6.08 4.42 10.76
N GLN A 82 6.85 5.37 11.29
CA GLN A 82 7.81 6.11 10.47
C GLN A 82 9.02 5.21 10.21
N PRO A 83 9.46 5.04 8.93
CA PRO A 83 10.68 4.30 8.64
C PRO A 83 11.82 4.94 9.41
N ALA A 84 12.44 4.15 10.30
CA ALA A 84 13.49 4.55 11.21
C ALA A 84 14.38 5.58 10.54
N THR A 85 14.38 6.81 11.07
CA THR A 85 15.30 7.84 10.62
C THR A 85 16.70 7.25 10.78
N PRO A 86 17.52 7.12 9.71
CA PRO A 86 18.90 6.74 9.90
C PRO A 86 19.50 7.73 10.91
N PRO A 87 20.28 7.25 11.90
CA PRO A 87 20.88 8.14 12.89
C PRO A 87 21.62 9.26 12.16
N PRO A 88 21.60 10.50 12.69
CA PRO A 88 22.38 11.58 12.09
C PRO A 88 23.82 11.08 11.95
N PRO A 89 24.47 11.27 10.78
CA PRO A 89 25.85 10.85 10.62
C PRO A 89 26.68 11.58 11.68
N THR A 90 27.22 10.83 12.64
CA THR A 90 28.23 11.31 13.59
C THR A 90 29.56 11.44 12.84
N THR A 91 29.58 12.25 11.80
CA THR A 91 30.81 12.63 11.11
C THR A 91 31.25 13.93 11.73
N ARG A 92 32.24 13.84 12.63
CA ARG A 92 33.08 14.97 13.02
C ARG A 92 33.38 15.80 11.77
N PRO A 93 33.20 17.13 11.78
CA PRO A 93 33.47 17.94 10.59
C PRO A 93 34.92 17.70 10.17
N PRO A 94 35.20 17.34 8.90
CA PRO A 94 36.57 17.29 8.42
C PRO A 94 37.16 18.71 8.50
N PRO A 95 38.47 18.84 8.74
CA PRO A 95 39.12 20.14 8.79
C PRO A 95 38.87 20.89 7.48
N ILE A 96 38.46 22.15 7.61
CA ILE A 96 38.23 23.08 6.50
C ILE A 96 39.51 23.12 5.66
N ARG A 97 39.50 22.49 4.49
CA ARG A 97 40.53 22.73 3.47
C ARG A 97 40.08 23.94 2.67
N LEU A 98 40.91 25.00 2.71
CA LEU A 98 40.78 26.19 1.87
C LEU A 98 40.58 25.79 0.40
N PRO A 99 39.69 26.44 -0.36
CA PRO A 99 39.56 26.16 -1.78
C PRO A 99 40.83 26.63 -2.52
N SER A 100 41.56 25.66 -3.07
CA SER A 100 42.55 25.90 -4.11
C SER A 100 41.83 26.38 -5.37
N SER A 101 42.17 27.58 -5.81
CA SER A 101 41.67 28.26 -6.99
C SER A 101 41.88 27.40 -8.25
N HIS A 102 40.83 26.69 -8.65
CA HIS A 102 40.73 26.15 -10.00
C HIS A 102 39.65 26.96 -10.72
N PRO A 103 39.90 27.44 -11.95
CA PRO A 103 38.93 28.23 -12.68
C PRO A 103 37.67 27.40 -12.96
N ILE A 104 36.53 27.99 -12.63
CA ILE A 104 35.20 27.49 -12.97
C ILE A 104 35.14 27.39 -14.50
N SER A 105 35.08 26.16 -15.01
CA SER A 105 34.79 25.93 -16.42
C SER A 105 33.42 26.53 -16.73
N ALA A 106 33.39 27.45 -17.69
CA ALA A 106 32.23 28.26 -18.08
C ALA A 106 31.19 27.44 -18.88
N HIS A 107 30.83 26.25 -18.42
CA HIS A 107 29.70 25.53 -18.97
C HIS A 107 28.43 25.99 -18.25
N LEU A 108 27.59 26.72 -18.98
CA LEU A 108 26.28 27.12 -18.48
C LEU A 108 25.47 25.87 -18.04
N PRO A 109 24.64 26.01 -17.00
CA PRO A 109 23.74 24.95 -16.56
C PRO A 109 22.86 24.44 -17.71
N TRP A 110 22.54 23.14 -17.70
CA TRP A 110 21.79 22.45 -18.77
C TRP A 110 20.44 23.10 -19.13
N TYR A 111 19.84 23.87 -18.23
CA TYR A 111 18.59 24.60 -18.46
C TYR A 111 18.75 25.89 -19.30
N PHE A 112 19.98 26.34 -19.58
CA PHE A 112 20.28 27.41 -20.54
C PHE A 112 20.60 26.90 -21.96
N GLN A 113 20.55 25.59 -22.20
CA GLN A 113 20.75 25.04 -23.54
C GLN A 113 19.42 25.01 -24.33
N PRO A 114 19.43 25.39 -25.62
CA PRO A 114 18.24 25.31 -26.46
C PRO A 114 17.77 23.85 -26.60
N PRO A 115 16.44 23.59 -26.66
CA PRO A 115 15.92 22.24 -26.79
C PRO A 115 16.43 21.58 -28.08
N PRO A 116 16.73 20.27 -28.06
CA PRO A 116 17.17 19.55 -29.24
C PRO A 116 16.11 19.62 -30.34
N ARG A 117 16.58 19.82 -31.58
CA ARG A 117 15.75 19.95 -32.78
C ARG A 117 14.91 18.67 -32.96
N PRO A 118 13.61 18.76 -33.31
CA PRO A 118 12.80 17.58 -33.56
C PRO A 118 13.42 16.72 -34.67
N LEU A 119 13.47 15.40 -34.47
CA LEU A 119 13.85 14.47 -35.52
C LEU A 119 12.89 14.60 -36.72
N PRO A 120 13.38 14.47 -37.96
CA PRO A 120 12.52 14.51 -39.14
C PRO A 120 11.46 13.42 -39.05
N SER A 121 10.22 13.79 -39.38
CA SER A 121 9.10 12.87 -39.47
C SER A 121 9.39 11.79 -40.52
N ARG A 122 9.39 10.53 -40.08
CA ARG A 122 9.44 9.37 -40.97
C ARG A 122 8.27 9.47 -41.96
N PRO A 123 8.48 9.32 -43.28
CA PRO A 123 7.38 9.29 -44.23
C PRO A 123 6.43 8.13 -43.90
N PRO A 124 5.14 8.25 -44.21
CA PRO A 124 4.17 7.20 -43.91
C PRO A 124 4.57 5.93 -44.66
N SER A 125 5.04 4.93 -43.92
CA SER A 125 5.16 3.57 -44.41
C SER A 125 3.78 3.15 -44.89
N ALA A 126 3.67 2.75 -46.16
CA ALA A 126 2.46 2.17 -46.71
C ALA A 126 1.90 1.14 -45.72
N GLN A 127 0.71 1.41 -45.19
CA GLN A 127 0.05 0.47 -44.28
C GLN A 127 -0.24 -0.82 -45.05
N PRO A 128 0.14 -2.00 -44.52
CA PRO A 128 -0.34 -3.26 -45.06
C PRO A 128 -1.86 -3.26 -45.06
N ARG A 129 -2.45 -3.74 -46.15
CA ARG A 129 -3.91 -3.90 -46.29
C ARG A 129 -4.45 -4.68 -45.08
N PRO A 130 -5.58 -4.28 -44.48
CA PRO A 130 -6.16 -5.03 -43.38
C PRO A 130 -6.48 -6.47 -43.83
N PRO A 131 -6.29 -7.48 -42.96
CA PRO A 131 -6.65 -8.84 -43.29
C PRO A 131 -8.17 -8.95 -43.55
N PRO A 132 -8.61 -9.93 -44.36
CA PRO A 132 -10.03 -10.17 -44.56
C PRO A 132 -10.72 -10.49 -43.22
N PRO A 133 -12.01 -10.15 -43.09
CA PRO A 133 -12.76 -10.44 -41.87
C PRO A 133 -12.77 -11.95 -41.60
N PRO A 134 -12.68 -12.38 -40.33
CA PRO A 134 -12.74 -13.78 -39.98
C PRO A 134 -14.11 -14.36 -40.36
N SER A 135 -14.12 -15.62 -40.79
CA SER A 135 -15.35 -16.36 -41.08
C SER A 135 -16.30 -16.34 -39.88
N PRO A 136 -17.64 -16.35 -40.10
CA PRO A 136 -18.60 -16.40 -39.01
C PRO A 136 -18.34 -17.60 -38.10
N LEU A 137 -18.22 -17.35 -36.80
CA LEU A 137 -18.14 -18.43 -35.81
C LEU A 137 -19.44 -19.25 -35.84
N PRO A 138 -19.36 -20.58 -35.67
CA PRO A 138 -20.56 -21.40 -35.53
C PRO A 138 -21.37 -20.93 -34.30
N PRO A 139 -22.71 -21.08 -34.33
CA PRO A 139 -23.54 -20.71 -33.20
C PRO A 139 -23.11 -21.49 -31.94
N PRO A 140 -23.15 -20.87 -30.75
CA PRO A 140 -22.83 -21.56 -29.52
C PRO A 140 -23.82 -22.72 -29.29
N PRO A 141 -23.37 -23.82 -28.66
CA PRO A 141 -24.26 -24.90 -28.29
C PRO A 141 -25.38 -24.39 -27.35
N PRO A 142 -26.56 -25.02 -27.37
CA PRO A 142 -27.65 -24.65 -26.47
C PRO A 142 -27.19 -24.79 -25.00
N PRO A 143 -27.65 -23.91 -24.11
CA PRO A 143 -27.31 -23.99 -22.69
C PRO A 143 -27.81 -25.33 -22.11
N PRO A 144 -27.05 -25.93 -21.17
CA PRO A 144 -27.51 -27.12 -20.47
C PRO A 144 -28.80 -26.83 -19.69
N PRO A 145 -29.67 -27.84 -19.48
CA PRO A 145 -30.87 -27.67 -18.66
C PRO A 145 -30.49 -27.18 -17.25
N PRO A 146 -31.35 -26.41 -16.57
CA PRO A 146 -31.06 -25.90 -15.24
C PRO A 146 -30.87 -27.08 -14.28
N SER A 147 -29.61 -27.30 -13.88
CA SER A 147 -29.29 -28.20 -12.78
C SER A 147 -29.92 -27.65 -11.51
N SER A 148 -30.75 -28.47 -10.88
CA SER A 148 -31.36 -28.20 -9.58
C SER A 148 -30.35 -27.66 -8.57
N THR A 149 -30.61 -26.42 -8.14
CA THR A 149 -30.33 -25.89 -6.81
C THR A 149 -29.01 -26.33 -6.15
N THR A 150 -27.88 -25.81 -6.62
CA THR A 150 -26.69 -25.70 -5.76
C THR A 150 -26.59 -24.26 -5.27
N LYS A 151 -26.96 -24.05 -4.00
CA LYS A 151 -26.82 -22.79 -3.27
C LYS A 151 -25.35 -22.30 -3.43
N PRO A 152 -25.09 -21.05 -3.82
CA PRO A 152 -23.72 -20.53 -3.83
C PRO A 152 -23.15 -20.64 -2.41
N PRO A 153 -21.86 -20.97 -2.24
CA PRO A 153 -21.27 -21.04 -0.91
C PRO A 153 -21.45 -19.67 -0.27
N GLN A 154 -22.37 -19.59 0.70
CA GLN A 154 -22.61 -18.36 1.41
C GLN A 154 -21.35 -18.05 2.19
N GLY A 155 -20.54 -17.14 1.65
CA GLY A 155 -19.44 -16.55 2.37
C GLY A 155 -19.98 -16.09 3.72
N LEU A 156 -19.38 -16.60 4.79
CA LEU A 156 -19.79 -16.30 6.15
C LEU A 156 -19.86 -14.77 6.31
N SER A 157 -20.96 -14.28 6.89
CA SER A 157 -21.10 -12.86 7.20
C SER A 157 -19.92 -12.39 8.03
N PHE A 158 -19.62 -11.10 8.01
CA PHE A 158 -18.56 -10.53 8.83
C PHE A 158 -18.68 -10.97 10.31
N ALA A 159 -19.90 -11.01 10.85
CA ALA A 159 -20.16 -11.49 12.21
C ALA A 159 -19.74 -12.96 12.43
N LYS A 160 -20.02 -13.86 11.47
CA LYS A 160 -19.59 -15.26 11.55
C LYS A 160 -18.08 -15.44 11.40
N ARG A 161 -17.43 -14.62 10.56
CA ARG A 161 -15.96 -14.62 10.43
C ARG A 161 -15.29 -14.11 11.70
N LEU A 162 -15.86 -13.06 12.32
CA LEU A 162 -15.38 -12.54 13.59
C LEU A 162 -15.55 -13.57 14.71
N GLN A 163 -16.69 -14.27 14.76
CA GLN A 163 -16.92 -15.34 15.74
C GLN A 163 -15.92 -16.49 15.58
N GLN A 164 -15.65 -16.92 14.35
CA GLN A 164 -14.64 -17.95 14.07
C GLN A 164 -13.23 -17.51 14.47
N LEU A 165 -12.88 -16.24 14.26
CA LEU A 165 -11.58 -15.71 14.68
C LEU A 165 -11.47 -15.70 16.21
N ILE A 166 -12.53 -15.29 16.92
CA ILE A 166 -12.57 -15.31 18.38
C ILE A 166 -12.39 -16.73 18.92
N GLU A 167 -13.09 -17.72 18.35
CA GLU A 167 -12.96 -19.13 18.77
C GLU A 167 -11.59 -19.73 18.42
N ALA A 168 -11.00 -19.39 17.28
CA ALA A 168 -9.65 -19.80 16.93
C ALA A 168 -8.59 -19.19 17.87
N LEU A 169 -8.79 -17.94 18.29
CA LEU A 169 -7.93 -17.28 19.27
C LEU A 169 -8.10 -17.90 20.66
N LYS A 170 -9.32 -18.22 21.09
CA LYS A 170 -9.58 -18.96 22.34
C LYS A 170 -8.93 -20.34 22.34
N GLY A 171 -9.00 -21.07 21.22
CA GLY A 171 -8.35 -22.37 21.04
C GLY A 171 -6.82 -22.28 21.12
N LYS A 172 -6.23 -21.24 20.52
CA LYS A 172 -4.78 -20.99 20.62
C LYS A 172 -4.33 -20.60 22.03
N THR A 173 -5.13 -19.81 22.75
CA THR A 173 -4.80 -19.46 24.15
C THR A 173 -4.97 -20.63 25.11
N TYR A 174 -5.89 -21.56 24.84
CA TYR A 174 -6.13 -22.72 25.71
C TYR A 174 -5.09 -23.84 25.53
N SER A 175 -4.52 -23.99 24.33
CA SER A 175 -3.44 -24.97 24.09
C SER A 175 -2.06 -24.50 24.54
N ASP A 176 -1.81 -23.18 24.58
CA ASP A 176 -0.52 -22.62 25.02
C ASP A 176 -0.39 -22.51 26.56
N GLY A 177 -1.52 -22.59 27.28
CA GLY A 177 -1.57 -22.50 28.75
C GLY A 177 -1.35 -23.82 29.52
N LYS A 178 -1.07 -24.95 28.85
CA LYS A 178 -0.98 -26.28 29.50
C LYS A 178 0.42 -26.92 29.56
N ASN A 179 1.48 -26.19 29.19
CA ASN A 179 2.86 -26.73 29.18
C ASN A 179 3.87 -25.92 30.03
N TYR A 180 3.44 -25.15 31.01
CA TYR A 180 4.41 -24.42 31.86
C TYR A 180 3.92 -24.20 33.28
N TYR A 181 3.76 -25.27 34.07
CA TYR A 181 3.96 -25.28 35.52
C TYR A 181 4.20 -26.74 35.96
N ASP A 182 5.42 -27.23 35.76
CA ASP A 182 5.97 -28.32 36.58
C ASP A 182 7.34 -27.83 37.04
N MET A 183 7.36 -27.16 38.19
CA MET A 183 8.59 -26.84 38.90
C MET A 183 8.53 -27.59 40.22
N GLU A 184 9.04 -28.81 40.13
CA GLU A 184 9.69 -29.63 41.14
C GLU A 184 9.79 -29.01 42.55
N THR A 185 8.93 -29.47 43.45
CA THR A 185 9.05 -29.23 44.89
C THR A 185 10.09 -30.21 45.43
N THR A 186 11.35 -29.78 45.56
CA THR A 186 12.37 -30.55 46.25
C THR A 186 12.08 -30.54 47.76
N GLU A 187 11.77 -31.71 48.31
CA GLU A 187 11.69 -31.97 49.75
C GLU A 187 13.05 -31.71 50.42
N LEU A 188 13.04 -30.94 51.52
CA LEU A 188 14.15 -30.81 52.45
C LEU A 188 14.05 -31.93 53.50
N PRO A 189 15.13 -32.67 53.79
CA PRO A 189 15.12 -33.66 54.86
C PRO A 189 15.23 -32.99 56.23
N GLU A 190 14.37 -33.42 57.15
CA GLU A 190 14.54 -33.27 58.59
C GLU A 190 15.88 -33.86 59.01
N LEU A 191 16.72 -33.06 59.67
CA LEU A 191 17.84 -33.54 60.48
C LEU A 191 17.51 -33.30 61.94
N THR A 192 17.23 -34.40 62.63
CA THR A 192 17.27 -34.55 64.08
C THR A 192 18.72 -34.47 64.58
N SER A 193 18.94 -33.82 65.73
CA SER A 193 19.81 -34.30 66.84
C SER A 193 20.12 -33.17 67.84
N THR A 194 19.50 -33.29 69.01
CA THR A 194 20.01 -33.05 70.37
C THR A 194 21.40 -32.41 70.55
N SER A 195 21.46 -31.31 71.33
CA SER A 195 22.02 -31.27 72.69
C SER A 195 21.60 -29.99 73.41
#